data_AF-A0A933X7E7-F1
#
_entry.id   AF-A0A933X7E7-F1
#
_cell.length_a   1.000
_cell.length_b   1.000
_cell.length_c   1.000
_cell.angle_alpha   90.00
_cell.angle_beta   90.00
_cell.angle_gamma   90.00
#
_symmetry.space_group_name_H-M   'P 1'
#
loop_
_entity.id
_entity.type
_entity.pdbx_description
1 polymer ?
#
loop_
_entity_poly.entity_id
_entity_poly.type
_entity_poly.pdbx_seq_one_letter_code
_entity_poly.pdbx_strand_id
1 'polypeptide(L)' 'MKTESATVKIPIKVLESVDTLDELEDWLTAQNPRIMQELAQARRDDLAGKFKPWKPRHVSCPTKSK' A
#
# COMPACT_ATOMS: atom_id res chain seq x y z
N MET A 1 -12.76 -19.38 3.22
CA MET A 1 -12.10 -19.53 1.91
C MET A 1 -10.61 -19.35 2.13
N LYS A 2 -9.80 -20.38 1.86
CA LYS A 2 -8.34 -20.29 1.95
C LYS A 2 -7.91 -19.47 0.73
N THR A 3 -7.49 -18.22 0.94
CA THR A 3 -6.85 -17.42 -0.11
C THR A 3 -5.60 -18.18 -0.53
N GLU A 4 -5.56 -18.64 -1.78
CA GLU A 4 -4.32 -19.11 -2.38
C GLU A 4 -3.29 -18.01 -2.15
N SER A 5 -2.17 -18.37 -1.53
CA SER A 5 -1.07 -17.44 -1.27
C SER A 5 -0.57 -16.92 -2.61
N ALA A 6 -1.02 -15.71 -2.98
CA ALA A 6 -0.59 -15.01 -4.18
C ALA A 6 0.94 -14.89 -4.12
N THR A 7 1.62 -15.74 -4.89
CA THR A 7 3.07 -15.80 -4.89
C THR A 7 3.59 -14.61 -5.69
N VAL A 8 4.24 -13.66 -5.02
CA VAL A 8 4.85 -12.49 -5.65
C VAL A 8 6.31 -12.77 -5.92
N LYS A 9 6.76 -12.51 -7.16
CA LYS A 9 8.17 -12.63 -7.54
C LYS A 9 8.86 -11.29 -7.37
N ILE A 10 9.81 -11.22 -6.44
CA ILE A 10 10.61 -10.03 -6.18
C ILE A 10 11.93 -10.16 -6.94
N PRO A 11 12.28 -9.21 -7.82
CA PRO A 11 13.59 -9.20 -8.46
C PRO A 11 14.71 -9.05 -7.43
N ILE A 12 15.80 -9.81 -7.58
CA ILE A 12 16.94 -9.79 -6.64
C ILE A 12 17.50 -8.38 -6.46
N LYS A 13 17.64 -7.62 -7.55
CA LYS A 13 18.12 -6.23 -7.51
C LYS A 13 17.28 -5.31 -6.61
N VAL A 14 15.97 -5.56 -6.51
CA VAL A 14 15.08 -4.79 -5.64
C VAL A 14 15.30 -5.19 -4.19
N LEU A 15 15.41 -6.50 -3.93
CA LEU A 15 15.67 -7.01 -2.59
C LEU A 15 17.03 -6.57 -2.04
N GLU A 16 18.03 -6.44 -2.92
CA GLU A 16 19.36 -5.92 -2.57
C GLU A 16 19.39 -4.40 -2.37
N SER A 17 18.39 -3.67 -2.88
CA SER A 17 18.33 -2.21 -2.80
C SER A 17 17.53 -1.67 -1.63
N VAL A 18 16.75 -2.51 -0.95
CA VAL A 18 15.92 -2.09 0.20
C VAL A 18 16.71 -2.28 1.48
N ASP A 19 16.76 -1.23 2.29
CA ASP A 19 17.44 -1.24 3.59
C ASP A 19 16.47 -1.59 4.72
N THR A 20 15.17 -1.34 4.51
CA THR A 20 14.12 -1.53 5.52
C THR A 20 12.94 -2.34 5.00
N LEU A 21 12.19 -2.94 5.93
CA LEU A 21 10.95 -3.66 5.59
C LEU A 21 9.91 -2.70 4.99
N ASP A 22 9.80 -1.50 5.54
CA ASP A 22 8.86 -0.47 5.09
C ASP A 22 9.08 -0.10 3.61
N GLU A 23 10.35 -0.01 3.16
CA GLU A 23 10.67 0.22 1.75
C GLU A 23 10.21 -0.93 0.84
N LEU A 24 10.33 -2.17 1.30
CA LEU A 24 9.83 -3.32 0.56
C LEU A 24 8.30 -3.32 0.50
N GLU A 25 7.63 -2.94 1.59
CA GLU A 25 6.18 -2.78 1.64
C GLU A 25 5.69 -1.68 0.71
N ASP A 26 6.37 -0.53 0.67
CA ASP A 26 6.11 0.56 -0.27
C ASP A 26 6.29 0.09 -1.72
N TRP A 27 7.35 -0.65 -2.00
CA TRP A 27 7.59 -1.21 -3.34
C TRP A 27 6.46 -2.18 -3.74
N LEU A 28 6.08 -3.11 -2.86
CA LEU A 28 4.98 -4.05 -3.10
C LEU A 28 3.65 -3.33 -3.31
N THR A 29 3.41 -2.25 -2.55
CA THR A 29 2.22 -1.40 -2.67
C THR A 29 2.19 -0.72 -4.04
N ALA A 30 3.34 -0.22 -4.50
CA ALA A 30 3.48 0.38 -5.82
C ALA A 30 3.27 -0.62 -6.97
N GLN A 31 3.54 -1.92 -6.76
CA GLN A 31 3.26 -2.95 -7.76
C GLN A 31 1.79 -3.40 -7.79
N ASN A 32 0.96 -3.03 -6.80
CA ASN A 32 -0.43 -3.46 -6.76
C ASN A 32 -1.30 -2.58 -7.67
N PRO A 33 -1.81 -3.12 -8.80
CA PRO A 33 -2.54 -2.31 -9.79
C PRO A 33 -3.83 -1.73 -9.23
N ARG A 34 -4.49 -2.42 -8.29
CA ARG A 34 -5.72 -1.94 -7.66
C ARG A 34 -5.44 -0.71 -6.80
N ILE A 35 -4.41 -0.77 -5.96
CA ILE A 35 -4.03 0.37 -5.09
C ILE A 35 -3.59 1.54 -5.97
N MET A 36 -2.77 1.30 -6.98
CA MET A 36 -2.32 2.36 -7.88
C MET A 36 -3.46 3.01 -8.67
N GLN A 37 -4.49 2.24 -9.06
CA GLN A 37 -5.70 2.79 -9.68
C GLN A 37 -6.50 3.67 -8.70
N GLU A 38 -6.67 3.23 -7.46
CA GLU A 38 -7.35 3.99 -6.40
C GLU A 38 -6.61 5.32 -6.13
N LEU A 39 -5.28 5.28 -6.02
CA LEU A 39 -4.44 6.46 -5.83
C LEU A 39 -4.49 7.41 -7.04
N ALA A 40 -4.43 6.88 -8.27
CA ALA A 40 -4.52 7.69 -9.49
C ALA A 40 -5.89 8.37 -9.62
N GLN A 41 -6.97 7.68 -9.21
CA GLN A 41 -8.31 8.28 -9.17
C GLN A 41 -8.39 9.39 -8.12
N ALA A 42 -7.87 9.15 -6.92
CA ALA A 42 -7.83 10.16 -5.86
C ALA A 42 -7.09 11.42 -6.35
N ARG A 43 -5.94 11.25 -7.01
CA ARG A 43 -5.19 12.38 -7.60
C ARG A 43 -6.00 13.15 -8.64
N ARG A 44 -6.75 12.46 -9.50
CA ARG A 44 -7.63 13.10 -10.50
C ARG A 44 -8.78 13.85 -9.84
N ASP A 45 -9.37 13.30 -8.78
CA ASP A 45 -10.42 13.96 -8.01
C ASP A 45 -9.90 15.23 -7.33
N ASP A 46 -8.71 15.19 -6.72
CA ASP A 46 -8.06 16.35 -6.09
C ASP A 46 -7.79 17.48 -7.09
N LEU A 47 -7.26 17.15 -8.28
CA LEU A 47 -7.03 18.14 -9.35
C LEU A 47 -8.32 18.76 -9.86
N ALA A 48 -9.43 18.03 -9.82
CA ALA A 48 -10.76 18.53 -10.17
C ALA A 48 -11.44 19.31 -9.04
N GLY A 49 -10.78 19.51 -7.90
CA GLY A 49 -11.35 20.16 -6.71
C GLY A 49 -12.39 19.30 -5.98
N LYS A 50 -12.49 18.00 -6.31
CA LYS A 50 -13.40 17.02 -5.71
C LYS A 50 -12.73 16.31 -4.54
N PHE A 51 -12.17 17.08 -3.62
CA PHE A 51 -11.50 16.54 -2.44
C PHE A 51 -12.44 15.63 -1.67
N LYS A 52 -12.00 14.39 -1.42
CA LYS A 52 -12.67 13.54 -0.44
C LYS A 52 -12.12 13.90 0.94
N PRO A 53 -12.98 14.31 1.89
CA PRO A 53 -12.53 14.48 3.27
C PRO A 53 -11.85 13.20 3.72
N TRP A 54 -10.61 13.32 4.19
CA TRP A 54 -9.89 12.19 4.74
C TRP A 54 -10.68 11.64 5.92
N LYS A 55 -11.22 10.42 5.76
CA LYS A 55 -11.84 9.68 6.85
C LYS A 55 -10.81 8.68 7.35
N PRO A 56 -10.06 8.99 8.42
CA PRO A 56 -9.09 8.05 8.95
C PRO A 56 -9.81 6.73 9.25
N ARG A 57 -9.33 5.64 8.66
CA ARG A 57 -9.70 4.31 9.11
C ARG A 57 -9.07 4.18 10.49
N HIS A 58 -9.89 4.26 11.54
CA HIS A 58 -9.47 3.89 12.89
C HIS A 58 -9.10 2.41 12.86
N VAL A 59 -7.83 2.12 12.55
CA VAL A 59 -7.24 0.83 12.88
C VAL A 59 -7.00 0.86 14.37
N SER A 60 -7.55 -0.09 15.10
CA SER A 60 -7.23 -0.25 16.51
C SER A 60 -5.72 -0.48 16.60
N CYS A 61 -4.96 0.48 17.15
CA CYS A 61 -3.59 0.23 17.54
C CYS A 61 -3.60 -1.02 18.44
N PRO A 62 -2.84 -2.08 18.13
CA PRO A 62 -2.67 -3.18 19.05
C PRO A 62 -1.76 -2.68 20.17
N THR A 63 -2.30 -1.95 21.14
CA THR A 63 -1.64 -1.76 22.42
C THR A 63 -1.66 -3.10 23.14
N LYS A 64 -0.64 -3.94 22.88
CA LYS A 64 -0.21 -4.97 23.82
C LYS A 64 1.14 -4.57 24.39
N SER A 65 1.10 -4.01 25.58
CA SER A 65 2.16 -3.95 26.60
C SER A 65 1.47 -3.39 27.83
N LYS A 66 1.34 -4.06 28.97
CA LYS A 66 2.05 -5.20 29.58
C LYS A 66 1.05 -6.00 30.42
#